data_AF-A0A1G7S1C4-F1
#
_entry.id   AF-A0A1G7S1C4-F1
#
_cell.length_a   1.000
_cell.length_b   1.000
_cell.length_c   1.000
_cell.angle_alpha   90.00
_cell.angle_beta   90.00
_cell.angle_gamma   90.00
#
_symmetry.space_group_name_H-M   'P 1'
#
loop_
_entity.id
_entity.type
_entity.pdbx_description
1 polymer ?
#
loop_
_entity_poly.entity_id
_entity_poly.type
_entity_poly.pdbx_seq_one_letter_code
_entity_poly.pdbx_strand_id
1 'polypeptide(L)'
;MIPHLSERENAVERINSVCMRLFDLWCEHRSVTPLTYLLHCWPLMDSQPASIRRLRETLSELRKTHLETISAEAMQELFELADCADEILFQASVPERGARAIDRQSVRAVSA
;
A
#
# COMPACT_ATOMS: atom_id res chain seq x y z
N MET A 1 2.90 19.29 -12.10
CA MET A 1 2.83 18.44 -10.89
C MET A 1 2.38 17.07 -11.37
N ILE A 2 3.16 16.02 -11.12
CA ILE A 2 2.91 14.68 -11.69
C ILE A 2 1.81 14.01 -10.85
N PRO A 3 0.58 13.82 -11.37
CA PRO A 3 -0.57 13.35 -10.58
C PRO A 3 -0.36 11.95 -9.98
N HIS A 4 0.41 11.09 -10.64
CA HIS A 4 0.61 9.69 -10.23
C HIS A 4 1.49 9.49 -9.00
N LEU A 5 2.40 10.43 -8.71
CA LEU A 5 3.16 10.38 -7.45
C LEU A 5 2.25 10.69 -6.26
N SER A 6 1.39 11.70 -6.42
CA SER A 6 0.36 12.07 -5.44
C SER A 6 -0.63 10.93 -5.18
N GLU A 7 -1.10 10.23 -6.22
CA GLU A 7 -2.02 9.09 -6.07
C GLU A 7 -1.41 7.97 -5.22
N ARG A 8 -0.15 7.61 -5.50
CA ARG A 8 0.57 6.59 -4.75
C ARG A 8 0.87 7.01 -3.31
N GLU A 9 1.30 8.25 -3.11
CA GLU A 9 1.53 8.83 -1.76
C GLU A 9 0.23 8.81 -0.94
N ASN A 10 -0.88 9.24 -1.53
CA ASN A 10 -2.21 9.20 -0.90
C ASN A 10 -2.62 7.76 -0.53
N ALA A 11 -2.36 6.78 -1.39
CA ALA A 11 -2.69 5.38 -1.10
C ALA A 11 -1.82 4.82 0.05
N VAL A 12 -0.53 5.19 0.11
CA VAL A 12 0.36 4.83 1.22
C VAL A 12 -0.09 5.47 2.53
N GLU A 13 -0.50 6.74 2.49
CA GLU A 13 -1.07 7.44 3.65
C GLU A 13 -2.36 6.77 4.15
N ARG A 14 -3.21 6.28 3.24
CA ARG A 14 -4.40 5.49 3.61
C ARG A 14 -4.00 4.20 4.32
N ILE A 15 -3.04 3.44 3.79
CA ILE A 15 -2.52 2.23 4.46
C ILE A 15 -2.03 2.59 5.86
N ASN A 16 -1.25 3.66 6.00
CA ASN A 16 -0.74 4.08 7.29
C ASN A 16 -1.87 4.46 8.26
N SER A 17 -2.89 5.16 7.76
CA SER A 17 -4.08 5.53 8.54
C SER A 17 -4.85 4.30 9.01
N VAL A 18 -5.05 3.30 8.15
CA VAL A 18 -5.70 2.04 8.50
C VAL A 18 -4.87 1.26 9.54
N CYS A 19 -3.54 1.19 9.35
CA CYS A 19 -2.64 0.53 10.31
C CYS A 19 -2.71 1.19 11.70
N MET A 20 -2.78 2.52 11.75
CA MET A 20 -2.96 3.26 13.01
C MET A 20 -4.30 2.92 13.67
N ARG A 21 -5.41 2.91 12.92
CA ARG A 21 -6.74 2.54 13.47
C ARG A 21 -6.77 1.11 13.99
N LEU A 22 -6.16 0.17 13.26
CA LEU A 22 -6.01 -1.22 13.70
C LEU A 22 -5.18 -1.33 14.98
N PHE A 23 -4.09 -0.56 15.08
CA PHE A 23 -3.26 -0.50 16.28
C PHE A 23 -4.07 -0.02 17.48
N ASP A 24 -4.79 1.10 17.34
CA ASP A 24 -5.60 1.67 18.42
C ASP A 24 -6.68 0.67 18.88
N LEU A 25 -7.43 0.11 17.92
CA LEU A 25 -8.48 -0.87 18.20
C LEU A 25 -7.93 -2.11 18.90
N TRP A 26 -6.82 -2.67 18.44
CA TRP A 26 -6.24 -3.84 19.09
C TRP A 26 -5.62 -3.53 20.45
N CYS A 27 -5.14 -2.30 20.67
CA CYS A 27 -4.73 -1.84 21.99
C CYS A 27 -5.93 -1.75 22.96
N GLU A 28 -7.05 -1.20 22.51
CA GLU A 28 -8.29 -1.11 23.28
C GLU A 28 -8.82 -2.51 23.67
N HIS A 29 -8.83 -3.44 22.71
CA HIS A 29 -9.24 -4.82 22.92
C HIS A 29 -8.20 -5.68 23.66
N ARG A 30 -7.00 -5.14 23.95
CA ARG A 30 -5.85 -5.86 24.53
C ARG A 30 -5.46 -7.11 23.72
N SER A 31 -5.63 -7.05 22.41
CA SER A 31 -5.35 -8.13 21.48
C SER A 31 -3.87 -8.18 21.11
N VAL A 32 -3.07 -8.87 21.92
CA VAL A 32 -1.60 -8.94 21.76
C VAL A 32 -1.18 -9.64 20.47
N THR A 33 -1.91 -10.68 20.04
CA THR A 33 -1.56 -11.45 18.85
C THR A 33 -1.64 -10.59 17.58
N PRO A 34 -2.77 -9.94 17.24
CA PRO A 34 -2.84 -8.99 16.12
C PRO A 34 -1.81 -7.86 16.18
N LEU A 35 -1.57 -7.29 17.36
CA LEU A 35 -0.56 -6.23 17.55
C LEU A 35 0.84 -6.72 17.18
N THR A 36 1.20 -7.94 17.58
CA THR A 36 2.52 -8.52 17.27
C THR A 36 2.70 -8.69 15.76
N TYR A 37 1.66 -9.14 15.06
CA TYR A 37 1.68 -9.27 13.60
C TYR A 37 1.81 -7.91 12.91
N LEU A 38 1.10 -6.90 13.40
CA LEU A 38 1.19 -5.54 12.87
C LEU A 38 2.58 -4.95 13.06
N LEU A 39 3.11 -4.99 14.29
CA LEU A 39 4.40 -4.41 14.65
C LEU A 39 5.59 -5.07 13.94
N HIS A 40 5.42 -6.28 13.42
CA HIS A 40 6.44 -6.97 12.64
C HIS A 40 6.60 -6.41 11.22
N CYS A 41 5.59 -5.75 10.67
CA CYS A 41 5.58 -5.24 9.29
C CYS A 41 5.22 -3.75 9.18
N TRP A 42 4.78 -3.14 10.27
CA TRP A 42 4.46 -1.72 10.40
C TRP A 42 5.12 -1.18 11.68
N PRO A 43 5.68 0.05 11.70
CA PRO A 43 5.62 1.08 10.68
C PRO A 43 6.47 0.76 9.43
N LEU A 44 5.95 1.16 8.27
CA LEU A 44 6.61 0.96 6.98
C LEU A 44 7.85 1.86 6.90
N MET A 45 9.04 1.26 6.83
CA MET A 45 10.31 2.00 6.67
C MET A 45 10.45 2.63 5.28
N ASP A 46 9.86 1.99 4.27
CA ASP A 46 9.77 2.50 2.92
C ASP A 46 8.38 2.22 2.35
N SER A 47 7.99 3.01 1.37
CA SER A 47 6.74 2.81 0.65
C SER A 47 6.91 1.83 -0.51
N GLN A 48 7.91 0.93 -0.49
CA GLN A 48 8.19 0.08 -1.63
C GLN A 48 7.13 -1.03 -1.78
N PRO A 49 6.83 -1.47 -3.01
CA PRO A 49 5.83 -2.52 -3.25
C PRO A 49 6.13 -3.81 -2.46
N ALA A 50 7.40 -4.14 -2.22
CA ALA A 50 7.79 -5.29 -1.42
C ALA A 50 7.32 -5.18 0.05
N SER A 51 7.45 -4.01 0.66
CA SER A 51 7.02 -3.74 2.03
C SER A 51 5.49 -3.76 2.16
N ILE A 52 4.78 -3.17 1.19
CA ILE A 52 3.31 -3.23 1.11
C ILE A 52 2.82 -4.67 0.93
N ARG A 53 3.49 -5.46 0.07
CA ARG A 53 3.15 -6.86 -0.13
C ARG A 53 3.34 -7.67 1.15
N ARG A 54 4.45 -7.46 1.87
CA ARG A 54 4.72 -8.11 3.16
C ARG A 54 3.66 -7.78 4.21
N LEU A 55 3.24 -6.51 4.30
CA LEU A 55 2.16 -6.08 5.20
C LEU A 55 0.86 -6.81 4.87
N ARG A 56 0.44 -6.79 3.60
CA ARG A 56 -0.77 -7.48 3.13
C ARG A 56 -0.73 -8.99 3.41
N GLU A 57 0.38 -9.64 3.11
CA GLU A 57 0.56 -11.08 3.35
C GLU A 57 0.48 -11.40 4.85
N THR A 58 1.20 -10.65 5.69
CA THR A 58 1.24 -10.84 7.15
C THR A 58 -0.16 -10.71 7.76
N LEU A 59 -0.92 -9.70 7.34
CA LEU A 59 -2.29 -9.46 7.83
C LEU A 59 -3.31 -10.44 7.25
N SER A 60 -3.10 -10.93 6.03
CA SER A 60 -3.90 -12.03 5.45
C SER A 60 -3.71 -13.33 6.23
N GLU A 61 -2.47 -13.65 6.63
CA GLU A 61 -2.19 -14.81 7.48
C GLU A 61 -2.80 -14.66 8.87
N LEU A 62 -2.69 -13.48 9.50
CA LEU A 62 -3.36 -13.20 10.77
C LEU A 62 -4.87 -13.50 10.71
N ARG A 63 -5.55 -13.09 9.63
CA ARG A 63 -6.98 -13.36 9.43
C ARG A 63 -7.29 -14.85 9.29
N LYS A 64 -6.41 -15.62 8.65
CA LYS A 64 -6.59 -17.07 8.48
C LYS A 64 -6.35 -17.84 9.77
N THR A 65 -5.35 -17.45 10.55
CA THR A 65 -4.92 -18.21 11.73
C THR A 65 -5.62 -17.79 13.03
N HIS A 66 -6.06 -16.54 13.13
CA HIS A 66 -6.59 -15.98 14.38
C HIS A 66 -7.91 -15.23 14.19
N LEU A 67 -8.78 -15.71 13.30
CA LEU A 67 -10.08 -15.09 12.97
C LEU A 67 -10.92 -14.78 14.22
N GLU A 68 -10.93 -15.69 15.19
CA GLU A 68 -11.66 -15.59 16.46
C GLU A 68 -11.20 -14.44 17.38
N THR A 69 -9.99 -13.91 17.15
CA THR A 69 -9.41 -12.81 17.94
C THR A 69 -9.62 -11.44 17.28
N ILE A 70 -10.21 -11.42 16.08
CA ILE A 70 -10.41 -10.21 15.28
C ILE A 70 -11.87 -9.77 15.42
N SER A 71 -12.08 -8.56 15.94
CA SER A 71 -13.41 -7.95 16.01
C SER A 71 -13.96 -7.65 14.61
N ALA A 72 -15.28 -7.51 14.47
CA ALA A 72 -15.91 -7.17 13.20
C ALA A 72 -15.38 -5.83 12.65
N GLU A 73 -15.14 -4.86 13.53
CA GLU A 73 -14.55 -3.55 13.20
C GLU A 73 -13.12 -3.71 12.66
N ALA A 74 -12.27 -4.49 13.35
CA ALA A 74 -10.92 -4.76 12.89
C ALA A 74 -10.92 -5.51 11.54
N MET A 75 -11.91 -6.38 11.33
CA MET A 75 -12.05 -7.10 10.08
C MET A 75 -12.36 -6.18 8.90
N GLN A 76 -13.21 -5.17 9.11
CA GLN A 76 -13.51 -4.16 8.10
C GLN A 76 -12.25 -3.35 7.72
N GLU A 77 -11.49 -2.91 8.71
CA GLU A 77 -10.22 -2.21 8.51
C GLU A 77 -9.20 -3.09 7.76
N LEU A 78 -9.12 -4.39 8.08
CA LEU A 78 -8.26 -5.33 7.35
C LEU A 78 -8.67 -5.50 5.88
N PHE A 79 -9.96 -5.41 5.55
CA PHE A 79 -10.42 -5.43 4.16
C PHE A 79 -10.04 -4.14 3.42
N GLU A 80 -10.22 -2.97 4.05
CA GLU A 80 -9.79 -1.68 3.48
C GLU A 80 -8.28 -1.66 3.22
N LEU A 81 -7.48 -2.17 4.16
CA LEU A 81 -6.04 -2.29 3.99
C LEU A 81 -5.67 -3.19 2.81
N ALA A 82 -6.35 -4.32 2.66
CA ALA A 82 -6.09 -5.25 1.57
C ALA A 82 -6.39 -4.62 0.20
N ASP A 83 -7.50 -3.90 0.09
CA ASP A 83 -7.90 -3.17 -1.12
C ASP A 83 -6.89 -2.08 -1.48
N CYS A 84 -6.50 -1.25 -0.51
CA CYS A 84 -5.47 -0.22 -0.70
C CYS A 84 -4.12 -0.83 -1.11
N ALA A 85 -3.72 -1.94 -0.48
CA ALA A 85 -2.48 -2.63 -0.83
C ALA A 85 -2.53 -3.22 -2.24
N ASP A 86 -3.66 -3.80 -2.63
CA ASP A 86 -3.86 -4.34 -3.98
C ASP A 86 -3.81 -3.24 -5.05
N GLU A 87 -4.38 -2.06 -4.78
CA GLU A 87 -4.30 -0.90 -5.67
C GLU A 87 -2.85 -0.48 -5.92
N ILE A 88 -2.04 -0.33 -4.85
CA ILE A 88 -0.62 0.05 -4.96
C ILE A 88 0.19 -1.02 -5.70
N LEU A 89 -0.06 -2.30 -5.41
CA LEU A 89 0.63 -3.41 -6.04
C LEU A 89 0.26 -3.54 -7.52
N PHE A 90 -1.00 -3.28 -7.87
CA PHE A 90 -1.45 -3.25 -9.26
C PHE A 90 -0.75 -2.14 -10.03
N GLN A 91 -0.72 -0.91 -9.50
CA GLN A 91 0.00 0.22 -10.11
C GLN A 91 1.49 -0.07 -10.31
N ALA A 92 2.14 -0.70 -9.33
CA ALA A 92 3.56 -1.08 -9.43
C ALA A 92 3.84 -2.20 -10.43
N SER A 93 2.84 -3.02 -10.76
CA SER A 93 2.96 -4.13 -11.71
C SER A 93 2.78 -3.73 -13.18
N VAL A 94 2.17 -2.56 -13.44
CA VAL A 94 2.02 -2.04 -14.80
C VAL A 94 3.38 -1.48 -15.23
N PRO A 95 4.11 -2.14 -16.16
CA PRO A 95 5.34 -1.55 -16.69
C PRO A 95 4.95 -0.28 -17.43
N GLU A 96 5.60 0.85 -17.14
CA GLU A 96 5.44 2.11 -17.85
C GLU A 96 5.87 1.98 -19.32
N ARG A 97 5.06 1.31 -20.13
CA ARG A 97 5.20 1.24 -21.58
C ARG A 97 4.56 2.51 -22.15
N GLY A 98 5.19 3.66 -21.91
CA GLY A 98 4.63 4.94 -22.37
C GLY A 98 5.53 6.17 -22.27
N ALA A 99 6.65 6.15 -21.54
CA ALA A 99 7.53 7.33 -21.40
C ALA A 99 8.70 7.37 -22.39
N ARG A 100 8.54 6.82 -23.60
CA ARG A 100 9.52 7.00 -24.70
C ARG A 100 8.81 7.17 -26.04
N ALA A 101 8.66 8.42 -26.47
CA ALA A 101 8.93 8.91 -27.83
C ALA A 101 8.27 10.27 -28.05
N ILE A 102 9.00 11.34 -27.77
CA ILE A 102 8.92 12.53 -28.61
C ILE A 102 10.35 12.94 -28.90
N ASP A 103 10.99 12.18 -29.79
CA ASP A 103 12.12 12.70 -30.55
C ASP A 103 11.57 13.84 -31.41
N ARG A 104 11.91 15.08 -31.04
CA ARG A 104 11.60 16.26 -31.83
C ARG A 104 12.91 16.84 -32.35
N GLN A 105 13.65 16.04 -33.13
CA GLN A 105 14.73 16.52 -33.95
C GLN A 105 14.48 16.23 -35.44
N SER A 106 13.51 16.94 -36.03
CA SER A 106 13.54 17.22 -37.47
C SER A 106 14.15 18.60 -37.70
N VAL A 107 15.49 18.59 -37.73
CA VAL A 107 16.34 19.26 -38.72
C VAL A 107 15.78 20.56 -39.31
N ARG A 108 16.21 21.69 -38.76
CA ARG A 108 16.36 22.93 -39.54
C ARG A 108 17.59 22.78 -40.42
N ALA A 109 17.37 22.42 -41.68
CA ALA A 109 18.21 22.71 -42.84
C ALA A 109 17.23 22.81 -44.02
N VAL A 110 17.25 23.80 -44.91
CA VAL A 110 18.35 24.65 -45.35
C VAL A 110 17.80 26.00 -45.85
N SER A 111 18.64 27.01 -45.69
CA SER A 111 18.52 28.37 -46.22
C SER A 111 18.52 28.45 -47.74
N ALA A 112 17.87 29.49 -48.27
CA ALA A 112 18.31 30.42 -49.34
C ALA A 112 17.15 30.81 -50.27
#